data_AF-A0A1X4I054-F1
#
_entry.id   AF-A0A1X4I054-F1
#
_cell.length_a   1.000
_cell.length_b   1.000
_cell.length_c   1.000
_cell.angle_alpha   90.00
_cell.angle_beta   90.00
_cell.angle_gamma   90.00
#
_symmetry.space_group_name_H-M   'P 1'
#
loop_
_entity.id
_entity.type
_entity.pdbx_description
1 polymer ?
#
loop_
_entity_poly.entity_id
_entity_poly.type
_entity_poly.pdbx_seq_one_letter_code
_entity_poly.pdbx_strand_id
1 'polypeptide(L)'
;MTVENNGPLPGSGSHRVPLSRQRRGVLQYLRGQSGSVTATALAQVCALHVNTVREHLDALVDDGLAARERSAPAGRGRPAWRYRA
;
A
#
# COMPACT_ATOMS: atom_id res chain seq x y z
N MET A 1 -14.89 -6.65 28.01
CA MET A 1 -15.22 -6.77 26.57
C MET A 1 -14.13 -6.07 25.79
N THR A 2 -13.05 -6.79 25.49
CA THR A 2 -11.91 -6.26 24.74
C THR A 2 -12.10 -6.73 23.30
N VAL A 3 -12.36 -5.79 22.40
CA VAL A 3 -12.46 -6.10 20.97
C VAL A 3 -11.07 -6.41 20.46
N GLU A 4 -10.77 -7.71 20.34
CA GLU A 4 -9.62 -8.22 19.61
C GLU A 4 -9.83 -7.86 18.14
N ASN A 5 -9.19 -6.78 17.69
CA ASN A 5 -9.16 -6.44 16.28
C ASN A 5 -8.12 -7.34 15.59
N ASN A 6 -8.49 -8.61 15.42
CA ASN A 6 -7.74 -9.59 14.62
C ASN A 6 -7.83 -9.16 13.16
N GLY A 7 -6.88 -8.33 12.74
CA GLY A 7 -6.59 -8.14 11.32
C GLY A 7 -6.38 -9.52 10.66
N PRO A 8 -6.74 -9.67 9.37
CA PRO A 8 -6.70 -10.96 8.71
C PRO A 8 -5.30 -11.58 8.81
N LEU A 9 -5.27 -12.82 9.29
CA LEU A 9 -4.09 -13.69 9.32
C LEU A 9 -3.59 -13.88 7.87
N PRO A 10 -2.32 -13.62 7.54
CA PRO A 10 -1.79 -13.99 6.24
C PRO A 10 -1.73 -15.52 6.17
N GLY A 11 -2.60 -16.10 5.35
CA GLY A 11 -2.61 -17.52 5.06
C GLY A 11 -1.26 -17.94 4.51
N SER A 12 -0.61 -18.86 5.21
CA SER A 12 0.58 -19.58 4.75
C SER A 12 0.18 -20.46 3.56
N GLY A 13 0.15 -19.86 2.36
CA GLY A 13 -0.19 -20.54 1.12
C GLY A 13 0.09 -19.62 -0.05
N SER A 14 1.33 -19.66 -0.56
CA SER A 14 1.80 -18.89 -1.71
C SER A 14 1.15 -19.35 -3.02
N HIS A 15 -0.17 -19.21 -3.12
CA HIS A 15 -0.85 -19.12 -4.41
C HIS A 15 -0.79 -17.65 -4.83
N ARG A 16 0.38 -17.21 -5.30
CA ARG A 16 0.56 -15.84 -5.80
C ARG A 16 -0.34 -15.66 -7.02
N VAL A 17 -1.54 -15.16 -6.79
CA VAL A 17 -2.47 -14.80 -7.86
C VAL A 17 -1.76 -13.77 -8.75
N PRO A 18 -1.79 -13.93 -10.08
CA PRO A 18 -1.19 -12.96 -10.99
C PRO A 18 -1.70 -11.55 -10.68
N LEU A 19 -0.77 -10.61 -10.50
CA LEU A 19 -1.13 -9.22 -10.20
C LEU A 19 -1.98 -8.63 -11.34
N SER A 20 -3.08 -7.95 -11.01
CA SER A 20 -3.89 -7.24 -12.00
C SER A 20 -3.06 -6.18 -12.73
N ARG A 21 -3.48 -5.78 -13.94
CA ARG A 21 -2.81 -4.70 -14.70
C ARG A 21 -2.65 -3.42 -13.89
N GLN A 22 -3.66 -3.06 -13.09
CA GLN A 22 -3.65 -1.85 -12.25
C GLN A 22 -2.65 -2.00 -11.10
N ARG A 23 -2.66 -3.16 -10.42
CA ARG A 23 -1.72 -3.44 -9.32
C ARG A 23 -0.27 -3.49 -9.81
N ARG A 24 -0.02 -4.06 -10.99
CA ARG A 24 1.30 -4.01 -11.66
C ARG A 24 1.74 -2.58 -11.95
N GLY A 25 0.83 -1.72 -12.43
CA GLY A 25 1.11 -0.30 -12.67
C GLY A 25 1.53 0.44 -11.40
N VAL A 26 0.80 0.22 -10.30
CA VAL A 26 1.14 0.80 -8.98
C VAL A 26 2.52 0.32 -8.51
N LEU A 27 2.80 -0.98 -8.59
CA LEU A 27 4.11 -1.54 -8.21
C LEU A 27 5.25 -0.99 -9.09
N GLN A 28 5.04 -0.90 -10.39
CA GLN A 28 6.05 -0.38 -11.31
C GLN A 28 6.36 1.09 -11.03
N TYR A 29 5.34 1.89 -10.70
CA TYR A 29 5.56 3.26 -10.29
C TYR A 29 6.35 3.31 -8.98
N LEU A 30 5.97 2.55 -7.95
CA LEU A 30 6.71 2.49 -6.69
C LEU A 30 8.19 2.15 -6.88
N ARG A 31 8.50 1.17 -7.73
CA ARG A 31 9.89 0.77 -8.05
C ARG A 31 10.68 1.83 -8.81
N GLY A 32 9.99 2.74 -9.51
CA GLY A 32 10.61 3.87 -10.19
C GLY A 32 10.96 5.03 -9.28
N GLN A 33 10.44 5.06 -8.05
CA GLN A 33 10.68 6.14 -7.10
C GLN A 33 11.87 5.82 -6.20
N SER A 34 12.78 6.79 -6.02
CA SER A 34 13.91 6.66 -5.09
C SER A 34 13.52 6.76 -3.60
N GLY A 35 12.24 6.95 -3.29
CA GLY A 35 11.77 7.13 -1.92
C GLY A 35 10.28 6.83 -1.74
N SER A 36 9.83 6.85 -0.48
CA SER A 36 8.45 6.51 -0.12
C SER A 36 7.44 7.55 -0.62
N VAL A 37 6.35 7.11 -1.24
CA VAL A 37 5.27 7.94 -1.77
C VAL A 37 3.94 7.71 -1.04
N THR A 38 3.05 8.70 -1.06
CA THR A 38 1.74 8.58 -0.42
C THR A 38 0.72 7.92 -1.36
N ALA A 39 -0.30 7.28 -0.78
CA ALA A 39 -1.41 6.73 -1.58
C ALA A 39 -2.13 7.81 -2.39
N THR A 40 -2.22 9.05 -1.88
CA THR A 40 -2.81 10.18 -2.61
C THR A 40 -1.99 10.57 -3.84
N ALA A 41 -0.65 10.59 -3.74
CA ALA A 41 0.21 10.88 -4.88
C ALA A 41 0.07 9.80 -5.97
N LEU A 42 0.06 8.53 -5.57
CA LEU A 42 -0.18 7.39 -6.45
C LEU A 42 -1.55 7.48 -7.14
N ALA A 43 -2.61 7.85 -6.40
CA ALA A 43 -3.95 8.02 -6.94
C ALA A 43 -4.00 9.05 -8.08
N GLN A 44 -3.30 10.18 -7.91
CA GLN A 44 -3.20 11.21 -8.94
C GLN A 44 -2.47 10.71 -10.19
N VAL A 45 -1.31 10.06 -10.03
CA VAL A 45 -0.50 9.61 -11.16
C VAL A 45 -1.14 8.43 -11.90
N CYS A 46 -1.76 7.50 -11.17
CA CYS A 46 -2.44 6.35 -11.76
C CYS A 46 -3.84 6.68 -12.28
N ALA A 47 -4.34 7.91 -12.08
CA ALA A 47 -5.72 8.30 -12.35
C ALA A 47 -6.75 7.34 -11.72
N LEU A 48 -6.48 6.92 -10.49
CA LEU A 48 -7.32 6.00 -9.71
C LEU A 48 -7.85 6.69 -8.46
N HIS A 49 -8.96 6.19 -7.93
CA HIS A 49 -9.44 6.63 -6.62
C HIS A 49 -8.47 6.17 -5.51
N VAL A 50 -8.26 7.03 -4.50
CA VAL A 50 -7.29 6.75 -3.42
C VAL A 50 -7.60 5.47 -2.64
N ASN A 51 -8.88 5.11 -2.48
CA ASN A 51 -9.25 3.85 -1.81
C ASN A 51 -8.82 2.62 -2.63
N THR A 52 -9.02 2.64 -3.95
CA THR A 52 -8.58 1.55 -4.84
C THR A 52 -7.06 1.40 -4.82
N VAL A 53 -6.34 2.52 -4.80
CA VAL A 53 -4.87 2.49 -4.64
C VAL A 53 -4.47 1.90 -3.29
N ARG A 54 -5.16 2.24 -2.19
CA ARG A 54 -4.90 1.64 -0.87
C ARG A 54 -5.11 0.13 -0.88
N GLU A 55 -6.20 -0.37 -1.47
CA GLU A 55 -6.42 -1.81 -1.60
C GLU A 55 -5.32 -2.50 -2.41
N HIS A 56 -4.85 -1.87 -3.50
CA HIS A 56 -3.71 -2.40 -4.25
C HIS A 56 -2.42 -2.40 -3.44
N LEU A 57 -2.16 -1.34 -2.67
CA LEU A 57 -0.99 -1.24 -1.81
C LEU A 57 -1.02 -2.24 -0.66
N ASP A 58 -2.17 -2.42 -0.02
CA ASP A 58 -2.33 -3.38 1.07
C ASP A 58 -2.09 -4.81 0.58
N ALA A 59 -2.63 -5.17 -0.60
CA ALA A 59 -2.33 -6.45 -1.22
C ALA A 59 -0.86 -6.62 -1.62
N LEU A 60 -0.20 -5.56 -2.12
CA LEU A 60 1.23 -5.60 -2.43
C LEU A 60 2.09 -5.73 -1.17
N VAL A 61 1.68 -5.13 -0.05
CA VAL A 61 2.35 -5.28 1.24
C VAL A 61 2.18 -6.70 1.78
N ASP A 62 0.98 -7.27 1.68
CA ASP A 62 0.69 -8.66 2.04
C ASP A 62 1.53 -9.66 1.21
N ASP A 63 1.66 -9.40 -0.10
CA ASP A 63 2.50 -10.19 -1.01
C ASP A 63 4.02 -10.01 -0.78
N GLY A 64 4.43 -9.08 0.10
CA GLY A 64 5.83 -8.73 0.36
C GLY A 64 6.51 -7.98 -0.79
N LEU A 65 5.73 -7.33 -1.65
CA LEU A 65 6.19 -6.58 -2.83
C LEU A 65 6.28 -5.06 -2.60
N ALA A 66 5.77 -4.58 -1.46
CA ALA A 66 5.88 -3.21 -1.02
C ALA A 66 5.98 -3.14 0.52
N ALA A 67 6.53 -2.05 1.04
CA ALA A 67 6.58 -1.75 2.46
C ALA A 67 5.75 -0.50 2.75
N ARG A 68 4.99 -0.53 3.85
CA ARG A 68 4.32 0.65 4.41
C ARG A 68 5.14 1.25 5.54
N GLU A 69 5.23 2.57 5.56
CA GLU A 69 5.96 3.35 6.56
C GLU A 69 5.08 4.46 7.09
N ARG A 70 5.16 4.73 8.40
CA ARG A 70 4.54 5.93 8.95
C ARG A 70 5.42 7.12 8.59
N SER A 71 4.82 8.15 7.97
CA SER A 71 5.49 9.44 7.88
C SER A 71 5.69 10.01 9.28
N ALA A 72 6.85 10.64 9.52
CA ALA A 72 7.06 11.42 10.73
C ALA A 72 5.94 12.47 10.86
N PRO A 73 5.37 12.66 12.06
CA PRO A 73 4.36 13.69 12.28
C PRO A 73 5.02 15.07 12.12
N ALA A 74 4.74 15.75 11.01
CA ALA A 74 5.29 17.08 10.72
C ALA A 74 4.47 18.25 11.31
N GLY A 75 3.52 17.98 12.24
CA GLY A 75 2.68 19.01 12.86
C GLY A 75 1.29 18.49 13.27
N ARG A 76 0.31 19.40 13.38
CA ARG A 76 -1.10 19.07 13.65
C ARG A 76 -1.69 18.32 12.45
N GLY A 77 -1.88 17.01 12.57
CA GLY A 77 -2.52 16.16 11.57
C GLY A 77 -2.22 14.69 11.82
N ARG A 78 -3.07 13.77 11.33
CA ARG A 78 -2.75 12.34 11.40
C ARG A 78 -1.57 12.04 10.46
N PRO A 79 -0.51 11.37 10.93
CA PRO A 79 0.62 11.01 10.07
C PRO A 79 0.13 10.16 8.91
N ALA A 80 0.50 10.55 7.68
CA ALA A 80 0.14 9.81 6.48
C ALA A 80 1.01 8.54 6.36
N TRP A 81 0.41 7.47 5.84
CA TRP A 81 1.16 6.30 5.40
C TRP A 81 1.88 6.61 4.10
N ARG A 82 3.15 6.20 4.02
CA ARG A 82 3.98 6.22 2.82
C ARG A 82 4.33 4.79 2.44
N TYR A 83 4.57 4.57 1.16
CA TYR A 83 4.78 3.27 0.57
C TYR A 83 6.03 3.30 -0.31
N ARG A 84 6.81 2.23 -0.27
CA ARG A 84 7.97 1.98 -1.14
C ARG A 84 7.93 0.54 -1.64
N ALA A 85 8.57 0.25 -2.76
CA ALA A 85 8.78 -1.12 -3.22
C ALA A 85 9.95 -1.78 -2.47
#